data_AF-A0AA41X8L5-F1
#
_entry.id   AF-A0AA41X8L5-F1
#
_cell.length_a   1.000
_cell.length_b   1.000
_cell.length_c   1.000
_cell.angle_alpha   90.00
_cell.angle_beta   90.00
_cell.angle_gamma   90.00
#
_symmetry.space_group_name_H-M   'P 1'
#
loop_
_entity.id
_entity.type
_entity.pdbx_description
1 polymer ?
#
loop_
_entity_poly.entity_id
_entity_poly.type
_entity_poly.pdbx_seq_one_letter_code
_entity_poly.pdbx_strand_id
1 'polypeptide(L)'
;MEALWNRYRICQTSDDTSVHLTGQQLFSGQVEMALEHIRQTFQAPDQRVAASLFIKRYCGYLAALEAMSRWNAEAVLSLSDMCFRCTETQVFAHCQAACVRHFTEGDRNEWREQVVQRLFSQHIAVMIDALSKATRLPCATMWSHVAFYMHVMYRTWLQEEMDEGVRARIRDDFQYLQSLPSQWFDGTCNPLCMSFCTVKHPCREEDVLLRKACCLNYKTSKGACYTCPRLTEEERLQKMKDSLRA
;
A
#
# COMPACT_ATOMS: atom_id res chain seq x y z
N MET A 1 -7.31 -1.70 17.85
CA MET A 1 -7.67 -2.04 16.45
C MET A 1 -8.45 -0.92 15.78
N GLU A 2 -9.50 -0.36 16.38
CA GLU A 2 -10.23 0.77 15.78
C GLU A 2 -9.34 2.00 15.49
N ALA A 3 -8.41 2.34 16.38
CA ALA A 3 -7.38 3.36 16.12
C ALA A 3 -6.45 3.02 14.94
N LEU A 4 -6.16 1.73 14.73
CA LEU A 4 -5.39 1.23 13.58
C LEU A 4 -6.21 1.43 12.30
N TRP A 5 -7.48 1.02 12.32
CA TRP A 5 -8.37 1.11 11.16
C TRP A 5 -8.61 2.57 10.75
N ASN A 6 -8.79 3.46 11.73
CA ASN A 6 -8.89 4.90 11.51
C ASN A 6 -7.57 5.49 10.98
N ARG A 7 -6.41 5.08 11.52
CA ARG A 7 -5.09 5.51 11.04
C ARG A 7 -4.85 5.12 9.58
N TYR A 8 -5.49 4.04 9.11
CA TYR A 8 -5.25 3.46 7.77
C TYR A 8 -6.48 3.46 6.86
N ARG A 9 -7.51 4.25 7.21
CA ARG A 9 -8.67 4.54 6.35
C ARG A 9 -9.49 3.30 5.98
N ILE A 10 -9.58 2.36 6.92
CA ILE A 10 -10.52 1.24 6.86
C ILE A 10 -11.77 1.65 7.66
N CYS A 11 -12.88 1.90 6.98
CA CYS A 11 -14.12 2.35 7.59
C CYS A 11 -15.09 1.17 7.82
N GLN A 12 -15.82 1.16 8.94
CA GLN A 12 -16.84 0.13 9.24
C GLN A 12 -18.27 0.51 8.81
N THR A 13 -18.51 1.75 8.38
CA THR A 13 -19.79 2.20 7.84
C THR A 13 -19.56 2.92 6.50
N SER A 14 -20.33 2.58 5.47
CA SER A 14 -20.36 3.30 4.20
C SER A 14 -21.68 4.02 4.04
N ASP A 15 -21.64 5.30 3.67
CA ASP A 15 -22.74 5.89 2.91
C ASP A 15 -22.65 5.32 1.48
N ASP A 16 -23.64 4.50 1.12
CA ASP A 16 -23.70 3.70 -0.12
C ASP A 16 -23.51 4.51 -1.42
N THR A 17 -23.75 5.82 -1.36
CA THR A 17 -23.70 6.74 -2.52
C THR A 17 -22.29 7.11 -3.00
N SER A 18 -21.23 6.64 -2.33
CA SER A 18 -19.84 7.10 -2.56
C SER A 18 -18.84 6.02 -3.00
N VAL A 19 -19.31 4.81 -3.27
CA VAL A 19 -18.46 3.70 -3.75
C VAL A 19 -18.00 3.96 -5.19
N HIS A 20 -16.68 3.94 -5.41
CA HIS A 20 -16.10 4.13 -6.74
C HIS A 20 -15.68 2.81 -7.40
N LEU A 21 -15.25 1.83 -6.60
CA LEU A 21 -14.76 0.53 -7.06
C LEU A 21 -15.10 -0.54 -6.03
N THR A 22 -15.50 -1.73 -6.46
CA THR A 22 -15.72 -2.88 -5.58
C THR A 22 -14.68 -3.97 -5.82
N GLY A 23 -14.48 -4.82 -4.82
CA GLY A 23 -13.73 -6.05 -4.95
C GLY A 23 -14.23 -6.96 -6.05
N GLN A 24 -15.55 -7.11 -6.16
CA GLN A 24 -16.17 -7.93 -7.19
C GLN A 24 -15.81 -7.45 -8.60
N GLN A 25 -15.75 -6.13 -8.82
CA GLN A 25 -15.30 -5.56 -10.10
C GLN A 25 -13.83 -5.90 -10.40
N LEU A 26 -12.97 -5.96 -9.38
CA LEU A 26 -11.57 -6.38 -9.55
C LEU A 26 -11.48 -7.86 -9.95
N PHE A 27 -12.32 -8.73 -9.37
CA PHE A 27 -12.37 -10.14 -9.76
C PHE A 27 -12.97 -10.36 -11.15
N SER A 28 -14.03 -9.64 -11.52
CA SER A 28 -14.67 -9.77 -12.83
C SER A 28 -13.90 -9.06 -13.95
N GLY A 29 -12.93 -8.19 -13.61
CA GLY A 29 -12.19 -7.36 -14.53
C GLY A 29 -12.97 -6.14 -15.05
N GLN A 30 -14.20 -5.92 -14.58
CA GLN A 30 -15.09 -4.84 -15.03
C GLN A 30 -14.79 -3.53 -14.27
N VAL A 31 -13.61 -2.98 -14.48
CA VAL A 31 -13.10 -1.83 -13.72
C VAL A 31 -13.09 -0.51 -14.50
N GLU A 32 -13.46 -0.51 -15.78
CA GLU A 32 -13.30 0.64 -16.68
C GLU A 32 -14.14 1.84 -16.24
N MET A 33 -15.43 1.62 -15.92
CA MET A 33 -16.32 2.69 -15.43
C MET A 33 -15.85 3.22 -14.07
N ALA A 34 -15.46 2.30 -13.17
CA ALA A 34 -14.90 2.66 -11.87
C ALA A 34 -13.65 3.52 -12.03
N LEU A 35 -12.74 3.14 -12.92
CA LEU A 35 -11.52 3.89 -13.22
C LEU A 35 -11.79 5.25 -13.83
N GLU A 36 -12.84 5.42 -14.63
CA GLU A 36 -13.22 6.73 -15.13
C GLU A 36 -13.70 7.66 -14.01
N HIS A 37 -14.51 7.16 -13.07
CA HIS A 37 -14.88 7.94 -11.88
C HIS A 37 -13.66 8.27 -11.02
N ILE A 38 -12.77 7.31 -10.77
CA ILE A 38 -11.53 7.53 -10.01
C ILE A 38 -10.64 8.55 -10.72
N ARG A 39 -10.55 8.50 -12.04
CA ARG A 39 -9.79 9.47 -12.85
C ARG A 39 -10.31 10.89 -12.62
N GLN A 40 -11.62 11.09 -12.69
CA GLN A 40 -12.26 12.38 -12.43
C GLN A 40 -11.99 12.84 -10.99
N THR A 41 -12.22 11.98 -10.00
CA THR A 41 -12.00 12.26 -8.58
C THR A 41 -10.55 12.64 -8.27
N PHE A 42 -9.58 11.98 -8.89
CA PHE A 42 -8.15 12.30 -8.72
C PHE A 42 -7.66 13.44 -9.60
N GLN A 43 -8.51 13.98 -10.48
CA GLN A 43 -8.14 14.94 -11.52
C GLN A 43 -6.95 14.44 -12.36
N ALA A 44 -6.97 13.14 -12.66
CA ALA A 44 -5.95 12.48 -13.47
C ALA A 44 -6.22 12.72 -14.96
N PRO A 45 -5.17 12.91 -15.79
CA PRO A 45 -5.35 13.13 -17.23
C PRO A 45 -5.84 11.88 -17.96
N ASP A 46 -5.56 10.69 -17.44
CA ASP A 46 -5.91 9.41 -18.04
C ASP A 46 -6.09 8.31 -16.98
N GLN A 47 -6.73 7.20 -17.36
CA GLN A 47 -7.00 6.06 -16.46
C GLN A 47 -5.72 5.38 -15.97
N ARG A 48 -4.61 5.43 -16.71
CA ARG A 48 -3.32 4.86 -16.30
C ARG A 48 -2.72 5.64 -15.14
N VAL A 49 -2.82 6.98 -15.15
CA VAL A 49 -2.46 7.83 -14.00
C VAL A 49 -3.38 7.55 -12.83
N ALA A 50 -4.69 7.42 -13.07
CA ALA A 50 -5.66 7.09 -12.03
C ALA A 50 -5.33 5.77 -11.32
N ALA A 51 -5.07 4.69 -12.06
CA ALA A 51 -4.70 3.38 -11.51
C ALA A 51 -3.39 3.42 -10.71
N SER A 52 -2.36 4.10 -11.22
CA SER A 52 -1.09 4.27 -10.51
C SER A 52 -1.27 5.02 -9.19
N LEU A 53 -2.06 6.09 -9.19
CA LEU A 53 -2.38 6.85 -7.97
C LEU A 53 -3.27 6.07 -7.01
N PHE A 54 -4.20 5.28 -7.53
CA PHE A 54 -5.07 4.42 -6.72
C PHE A 54 -4.21 3.45 -5.92
N ILE A 55 -3.34 2.66 -6.56
CA ILE A 55 -2.43 1.75 -5.86
C ILE A 55 -1.54 2.49 -4.87
N LYS A 56 -0.90 3.60 -5.29
CA LYS A 56 -0.05 4.40 -4.38
C LYS A 56 -0.79 4.79 -3.10
N ARG A 57 -2.04 5.25 -3.22
CA ARG A 57 -2.85 5.72 -2.08
C ARG A 57 -3.44 4.56 -1.29
N TYR A 58 -3.73 3.45 -1.95
CA TYR A 58 -4.25 2.23 -1.35
C TYR A 58 -3.20 1.46 -0.54
N CYS A 59 -1.91 1.61 -0.84
CA CYS A 59 -0.82 0.96 -0.11
C CYS A 59 -0.82 1.20 1.41
N GLY A 60 -1.55 2.19 1.94
CA GLY A 60 -1.80 2.32 3.38
C GLY A 60 -2.45 1.07 4.01
N TYR A 61 -3.14 0.26 3.20
CA TYR A 61 -3.69 -1.04 3.59
C TYR A 61 -2.64 -2.04 4.10
N LEU A 62 -1.36 -1.89 3.69
CA LEU A 62 -0.26 -2.73 4.20
C LEU A 62 -0.06 -2.62 5.71
N ALA A 63 -0.70 -1.66 6.36
CA ALA A 63 -0.78 -1.61 7.82
C ALA A 63 -1.42 -2.83 8.47
N ALA A 64 -2.16 -3.67 7.73
CA ALA A 64 -2.55 -4.99 8.23
C ALA A 64 -1.35 -5.82 8.71
N LEU A 65 -0.16 -5.61 8.12
CA LEU A 65 1.09 -6.23 8.56
C LEU A 65 1.55 -5.70 9.93
N GLU A 66 1.17 -4.49 10.33
CA GLU A 66 1.48 -3.99 11.68
C GLU A 66 0.78 -4.85 12.72
N ALA A 67 -0.47 -5.23 12.45
CA ALA A 67 -1.23 -6.07 13.35
C ALA A 67 -0.58 -7.44 13.55
N MET A 68 -0.11 -8.02 12.44
CA MET A 68 0.59 -9.30 12.44
C MET A 68 1.90 -9.20 13.21
N SER A 69 2.72 -8.20 12.91
CA SER A 69 4.07 -8.05 13.45
C SER A 69 4.10 -7.56 14.89
N ARG A 70 3.19 -6.65 15.29
CA ARG A 70 3.16 -6.11 16.67
C ARG A 70 2.30 -6.92 17.62
N TRP A 71 1.17 -7.45 17.19
CA TRP A 71 0.17 -8.04 18.10
C TRP A 71 -0.18 -9.48 17.77
N ASN A 72 0.50 -10.12 16.81
CA ASN A 72 0.13 -11.44 16.31
C ASN A 72 -1.37 -11.49 15.98
N ALA A 73 -1.85 -10.44 15.32
CA ALA A 73 -3.25 -10.26 14.98
C ALA A 73 -3.41 -10.10 13.47
N GLU A 74 -4.48 -10.66 12.92
CA GLU A 74 -4.87 -10.50 11.52
C GLU A 74 -6.20 -9.76 11.45
N ALA A 75 -6.26 -8.74 10.60
CA ALA A 75 -7.54 -8.23 10.10
C ALA A 75 -7.95 -9.09 8.90
N VAL A 76 -8.93 -9.97 9.11
CA VAL A 76 -9.45 -10.85 8.05
C VAL A 76 -10.35 -10.02 7.16
N LEU A 77 -9.85 -9.73 5.96
CA LEU A 77 -10.48 -8.88 4.97
C LEU A 77 -10.43 -9.59 3.63
N SER A 78 -11.59 -9.97 3.09
CA SER A 78 -11.68 -10.51 1.74
C SER A 78 -11.79 -9.37 0.75
N LEU A 79 -10.95 -9.36 -0.29
CA LEU A 79 -11.07 -8.36 -1.36
C LEU A 79 -12.49 -8.34 -1.93
N SER A 80 -13.15 -9.48 -2.09
CA SER A 80 -14.50 -9.59 -2.69
C SER A 80 -15.57 -8.78 -1.96
N ASP A 81 -15.38 -8.63 -0.64
CA ASP A 81 -16.35 -8.01 0.26
C ASP A 81 -15.98 -6.55 0.54
N MET A 82 -14.95 -6.05 -0.14
CA MET A 82 -14.47 -4.69 0.01
C MET A 82 -15.02 -3.76 -1.04
N CYS A 83 -15.24 -2.52 -0.64
CA CYS A 83 -15.50 -1.41 -1.55
C CYS A 83 -14.54 -0.25 -1.26
N PHE A 84 -14.28 0.54 -2.29
CA PHE A 84 -13.29 1.60 -2.26
C PHE A 84 -13.93 2.93 -2.63
N ARG A 85 -13.76 3.90 -1.75
CA ARG A 85 -14.14 5.29 -1.98
C ARG A 85 -12.89 6.13 -2.20
N CYS A 86 -12.94 6.97 -3.22
CA CYS A 86 -11.86 7.88 -3.54
C CYS A 86 -12.21 9.31 -3.13
N THR A 87 -11.21 10.05 -2.66
CA THR A 87 -11.21 11.51 -2.63
C THR A 87 -10.05 12.02 -3.50
N GLU A 88 -9.91 13.33 -3.66
CA GLU A 88 -8.83 13.91 -4.47
C GLU A 88 -7.43 13.41 -4.06
N THR A 89 -7.22 13.06 -2.79
CA THR A 89 -5.91 12.68 -2.23
C THR A 89 -5.87 11.32 -1.53
N GLN A 90 -7.01 10.70 -1.26
CA GLN A 90 -7.09 9.48 -0.45
C GLN A 90 -7.93 8.38 -1.11
N VAL A 91 -7.61 7.14 -0.75
CA VAL A 91 -8.44 5.96 -1.01
C VAL A 91 -8.84 5.44 0.37
N PHE A 92 -10.14 5.28 0.57
CA PHE A 92 -10.74 4.66 1.74
C PHE A 92 -11.21 3.27 1.34
N ALA A 93 -10.93 2.30 2.20
CA ALA A 93 -11.42 0.94 2.03
C ALA A 93 -12.53 0.70 3.05
N HIS A 94 -13.60 0.07 2.63
CA HIS A 94 -14.68 -0.36 3.50
C HIS A 94 -14.88 -1.86 3.34
N CYS A 95 -15.13 -2.54 4.47
CA CYS A 95 -15.40 -3.96 4.51
C CYS A 95 -16.41 -4.22 5.64
N GLN A 96 -17.60 -4.68 5.28
CA GLN A 96 -18.68 -4.90 6.25
C GLN A 96 -18.42 -6.11 7.15
N ALA A 97 -17.79 -7.16 6.60
CA ALA A 97 -17.53 -8.43 7.29
C ALA A 97 -16.13 -8.48 7.95
N ALA A 98 -15.53 -7.32 8.20
CA ALA A 98 -14.18 -7.25 8.72
C ALA A 98 -14.11 -7.76 10.16
N CYS A 99 -13.25 -8.75 10.42
CA CYS A 99 -13.01 -9.28 11.77
C CYS A 99 -11.53 -9.31 12.11
N VAL A 100 -11.21 -9.28 13.40
CA VAL A 100 -9.84 -9.41 13.90
C VAL A 100 -9.69 -10.78 14.55
N ARG A 101 -8.65 -11.51 14.14
CA ARG A 101 -8.27 -12.79 14.75
C ARG A 101 -6.91 -12.64 15.39
N HIS A 102 -6.77 -13.12 16.62
CA HIS A 102 -5.49 -13.20 17.29
C HIS A 102 -4.94 -14.61 17.14
N PHE A 103 -3.66 -14.72 16.85
CA PHE A 103 -2.95 -15.99 16.95
C PHE A 103 -2.75 -16.30 18.43
N THR A 104 -3.34 -17.42 18.87
CA THR A 104 -3.32 -17.87 20.27
C THR A 104 -2.52 -19.15 20.47
N GLU A 105 -2.48 -20.03 19.47
CA GLU A 105 -1.84 -21.35 19.54
C GLU A 105 -1.47 -21.87 18.15
N GLY A 106 -0.56 -22.86 18.10
CA GLY A 106 -0.10 -23.51 16.87
C GLY A 106 1.27 -23.04 16.37
N ASP A 107 1.57 -23.27 15.09
CA ASP A 107 2.78 -22.77 14.44
C ASP A 107 2.54 -21.34 13.91
N ARG A 108 3.26 -20.37 14.48
CA ARG A 108 3.20 -18.97 14.03
C ARG A 108 3.66 -18.81 12.59
N ASN A 109 4.62 -19.62 12.12
CA ASN A 109 5.13 -19.52 10.76
C ASN A 109 4.07 -19.91 9.73
N GLU A 110 3.35 -21.01 9.96
CA GLU A 110 2.22 -21.41 9.12
C GLU A 110 1.10 -20.36 9.15
N TRP A 111 0.76 -19.84 10.33
CA TRP A 111 -0.23 -18.76 10.44
C TRP A 111 0.21 -17.51 9.66
N ARG A 112 1.46 -17.06 9.85
CA ARG A 112 2.03 -15.91 9.13
C ARG A 112 2.01 -16.13 7.62
N GLU A 113 2.39 -17.32 7.16
CA GLU A 113 2.35 -17.69 5.74
C GLU A 113 0.94 -17.47 5.17
N GLN A 114 -0.09 -17.95 5.86
CA GLN A 114 -1.47 -17.80 5.44
C GLN A 114 -1.94 -16.33 5.41
N VAL A 115 -1.59 -15.54 6.44
CA VAL A 115 -1.92 -14.10 6.48
C VAL A 115 -1.30 -13.38 5.29
N VAL A 116 -0.02 -13.63 5.04
CA VAL A 116 0.75 -12.99 3.96
C VAL A 116 0.25 -13.46 2.60
N GLN A 117 -0.09 -14.74 2.43
CA GLN A 117 -0.64 -15.27 1.19
C GLN A 117 -1.99 -14.62 0.85
N ARG A 118 -2.89 -14.47 1.83
CA ARG A 118 -4.16 -13.75 1.65
C ARG A 118 -3.91 -12.30 1.23
N LEU A 119 -3.02 -11.60 1.92
CA LEU A 119 -2.72 -10.20 1.65
C LEU A 119 -2.11 -9.98 0.26
N PHE A 120 -1.10 -10.75 -0.12
CA PHE A 120 -0.37 -10.48 -1.36
C PHE A 120 -0.94 -11.22 -2.57
N SER A 121 -1.18 -12.52 -2.47
CA SER A 121 -1.59 -13.33 -3.61
C SER A 121 -3.09 -13.22 -3.89
N GLN A 122 -3.93 -13.27 -2.84
CA GLN A 122 -5.39 -13.28 -3.02
C GLN A 122 -6.02 -11.88 -3.07
N HIS A 123 -5.24 -10.85 -2.76
CA HIS A 123 -5.74 -9.48 -2.67
C HIS A 123 -4.94 -8.49 -3.52
N ILE A 124 -3.70 -8.17 -3.14
CA ILE A 124 -2.94 -7.12 -3.84
C ILE A 124 -2.61 -7.53 -5.28
N ALA A 125 -2.25 -8.80 -5.53
CA ALA A 125 -1.98 -9.31 -6.87
C ALA A 125 -3.22 -9.27 -7.77
N VAL A 126 -4.39 -9.70 -7.27
CA VAL A 126 -5.67 -9.63 -7.99
C VAL A 126 -5.99 -8.20 -8.39
N MET A 127 -5.82 -7.25 -7.46
CA MET A 127 -6.05 -5.84 -7.73
C MET A 127 -5.09 -5.29 -8.80
N ILE A 128 -3.79 -5.59 -8.67
CA ILE A 128 -2.76 -5.14 -9.62
C ILE A 128 -3.00 -5.70 -11.01
N ASP A 129 -3.36 -6.99 -11.12
CA ASP A 129 -3.63 -7.65 -12.40
C ASP A 129 -4.85 -7.03 -13.11
N ALA A 130 -5.96 -6.85 -12.39
CA ALA A 130 -7.16 -6.21 -12.93
C ALA A 130 -6.88 -4.79 -13.46
N LEU A 131 -6.16 -3.98 -12.68
CA LEU A 131 -5.80 -2.62 -13.07
C LEU A 131 -4.79 -2.60 -14.23
N SER A 132 -3.86 -3.55 -14.27
CA SER A 132 -2.88 -3.67 -15.36
C SER A 132 -3.57 -4.00 -16.67
N LYS A 133 -4.47 -4.99 -16.67
CA LYS A 133 -5.26 -5.38 -17.84
C LYS A 133 -6.09 -4.23 -18.39
N ALA A 134 -6.78 -3.49 -17.51
CA ALA A 134 -7.63 -2.37 -17.93
C ALA A 134 -6.86 -1.15 -18.46
N THR A 135 -5.68 -0.85 -17.89
CA THR A 135 -4.98 0.43 -18.17
C THR A 135 -3.66 0.29 -18.91
N ARG A 136 -3.17 -0.94 -19.11
CA ARG A 136 -1.82 -1.26 -19.60
C ARG A 136 -0.70 -0.65 -18.73
N LEU A 137 -1.00 -0.32 -17.48
CA LEU A 137 0.01 0.05 -16.50
C LEU A 137 0.82 -1.21 -16.11
N PRO A 138 2.16 -1.22 -16.22
CA PRO A 138 2.93 -2.41 -15.89
C PRO A 138 2.77 -2.81 -14.42
N CYS A 139 2.53 -4.10 -14.14
CA CYS A 139 2.43 -4.64 -12.78
C CYS A 139 3.63 -4.25 -11.91
N ALA A 140 4.85 -4.33 -12.46
CA ALA A 140 6.09 -3.94 -11.78
C ALA A 140 6.07 -2.48 -11.25
N THR A 141 5.38 -1.56 -11.93
CA THR A 141 5.22 -0.17 -11.46
C THR A 141 4.35 -0.12 -10.20
N MET A 142 3.25 -0.86 -10.19
CA MET A 142 2.32 -0.92 -9.04
C MET A 142 2.96 -1.63 -7.85
N TRP A 143 3.61 -2.76 -8.11
CA TRP A 143 4.39 -3.50 -7.13
C TRP A 143 5.53 -2.68 -6.52
N SER A 144 6.19 -1.80 -7.29
CA SER A 144 7.19 -0.88 -6.74
C SER A 144 6.60 0.09 -5.71
N HIS A 145 5.33 0.51 -5.86
CA HIS A 145 4.66 1.33 -4.84
C HIS A 145 4.36 0.52 -3.58
N VAL A 146 3.89 -0.72 -3.74
CA VAL A 146 3.63 -1.65 -2.62
C VAL A 146 4.91 -1.90 -1.82
N ALA A 147 5.99 -2.30 -2.50
CA ALA A 147 7.29 -2.55 -1.88
C ALA A 147 7.84 -1.30 -1.19
N PHE A 148 7.69 -0.11 -1.81
CA PHE A 148 8.13 1.15 -1.20
C PHE A 148 7.39 1.44 0.10
N TYR A 149 6.06 1.31 0.10
CA TYR A 149 5.27 1.55 1.31
C TYR A 149 5.58 0.52 2.40
N MET A 150 5.71 -0.75 2.05
CA MET A 150 6.16 -1.79 3.00
C MET A 150 7.47 -1.38 3.69
N HIS A 151 8.48 -0.97 2.92
CA HIS A 151 9.77 -0.55 3.48
C HIS A 151 9.66 0.68 4.38
N VAL A 152 8.87 1.68 3.98
CA VAL A 152 8.62 2.87 4.81
C VAL A 152 8.00 2.45 6.15
N MET A 153 6.94 1.63 6.11
CA MET A 153 6.22 1.21 7.31
C MET A 153 7.08 0.38 8.25
N TYR A 154 7.79 -0.63 7.75
CA TYR A 154 8.66 -1.45 8.60
C TYR A 154 9.82 -0.66 9.19
N ARG A 155 10.40 0.31 8.47
CA ARG A 155 11.40 1.23 9.04
C ARG A 155 10.80 2.05 10.18
N THR A 156 9.61 2.62 9.99
CA THR A 156 8.90 3.37 11.03
C THR A 156 8.60 2.51 12.24
N TRP A 157 8.06 1.30 12.07
CA TRP A 157 7.73 0.40 13.18
C TRP A 157 8.97 -0.02 13.98
N LEU A 158 10.09 -0.29 13.30
CA LEU A 158 11.37 -0.59 13.94
C LEU A 158 11.99 0.63 14.65
N GLN A 159 11.57 1.85 14.36
CA GLN A 159 12.01 3.04 15.09
C GLN A 159 11.09 3.34 16.29
N GLU A 160 9.79 3.15 16.13
CA GLU A 160 8.78 3.43 17.16
C GLU A 160 8.72 2.35 18.26
N GLU A 161 8.98 1.08 17.93
CA GLU A 161 8.87 -0.02 18.90
C GLU A 161 10.04 -0.05 19.87
N MET A 162 9.75 -0.16 21.17
CA MET A 162 10.74 -0.16 22.24
C MET A 162 10.96 -1.55 22.85
N ASP A 163 9.97 -2.45 22.72
CA ASP A 163 10.12 -3.83 23.19
C ASP A 163 11.00 -4.64 22.23
N GLU A 164 12.16 -5.12 22.69
CA GLU A 164 13.12 -5.85 21.86
C GLU A 164 12.58 -7.18 21.31
N GLY A 165 11.66 -7.84 22.03
CA GLY A 165 11.01 -9.06 21.53
C GLY A 165 10.06 -8.75 20.36
N VAL A 166 9.29 -7.66 20.47
CA VAL A 166 8.43 -7.19 19.37
C VAL A 166 9.27 -6.66 18.20
N ARG A 167 10.36 -5.93 18.46
CA ARG A 167 11.30 -5.44 17.43
C ARG A 167 11.93 -6.59 16.64
N ALA A 168 12.35 -7.66 17.33
CA ALA A 168 12.88 -8.86 16.68
C ALA A 168 11.82 -9.48 15.75
N ARG A 169 10.57 -9.63 16.22
CA ARG A 169 9.47 -10.16 15.40
C ARG A 169 9.15 -9.29 14.19
N ILE A 170 9.12 -7.96 14.33
CA ILE A 170 8.95 -7.04 13.21
C ILE A 170 10.06 -7.25 12.17
N ARG A 171 11.31 -7.42 12.61
CA ARG A 171 12.45 -7.67 11.72
C ARG A 171 12.34 -9.01 11.00
N ASP A 172 11.96 -10.07 11.72
CA ASP A 172 11.82 -11.41 11.16
C ASP A 172 10.68 -11.48 10.14
N ASP A 173 9.54 -10.84 10.44
CA ASP A 173 8.41 -10.74 9.51
C ASP A 173 8.79 -9.92 8.27
N PHE A 174 9.56 -8.85 8.43
CA PHE A 174 10.05 -8.07 7.28
C PHE A 174 10.98 -8.86 6.37
N GLN A 175 11.89 -9.66 6.97
CA GLN A 175 12.79 -10.53 6.21
C GLN A 175 12.00 -11.63 5.49
N TYR A 176 11.00 -12.21 6.15
CA TYR A 176 10.12 -13.21 5.55
C TYR A 176 9.38 -12.66 4.32
N LEU A 177 8.87 -11.42 4.37
CA LEU A 177 8.23 -10.78 3.21
C LEU A 177 9.18 -10.64 2.00
N GLN A 178 10.47 -10.46 2.26
CA GLN A 178 11.49 -10.35 1.20
C GLN A 178 11.95 -11.72 0.66
N SER A 179 11.68 -12.81 1.38
CA SER A 179 12.00 -14.18 0.94
C SER A 179 10.82 -14.93 0.32
N LEU A 180 9.65 -14.29 0.18
CA LEU A 180 8.47 -14.93 -0.41
C LEU A 180 8.74 -15.46 -1.83
N PRO A 181 8.13 -16.61 -2.18
CA PRO A 181 8.32 -17.21 -3.50
C PRO A 181 7.68 -16.34 -4.59
N SER A 182 8.33 -16.24 -5.76
CA SER A 182 7.86 -15.43 -6.89
C SER A 182 6.46 -15.83 -7.40
N GLN A 183 6.07 -17.09 -7.19
CA GLN A 183 4.77 -17.66 -7.58
C GLN A 183 3.58 -17.00 -6.88
N TRP A 184 3.80 -16.28 -5.78
CA TRP A 184 2.75 -15.50 -5.10
C TRP A 184 2.45 -14.16 -5.79
N PHE A 185 3.23 -13.82 -6.81
CA PHE A 185 3.17 -12.58 -7.57
C PHE A 185 2.95 -12.89 -9.05
N ASP A 186 3.78 -12.36 -9.96
CA ASP A 186 3.74 -12.63 -11.40
C ASP A 186 4.63 -13.80 -11.84
N GLY A 187 5.24 -14.52 -10.89
CA GLY A 187 6.13 -15.65 -11.15
C GLY A 187 7.58 -15.29 -11.51
N THR A 188 7.87 -14.02 -11.87
CA THR A 188 9.21 -13.63 -12.35
C THR A 188 10.20 -13.43 -11.21
N CYS A 189 9.81 -12.67 -10.18
CA CYS A 189 10.60 -12.44 -8.98
C CYS A 189 9.72 -12.01 -7.81
N ASN A 190 10.26 -11.93 -6.59
CA ASN A 190 9.58 -11.29 -5.47
C ASN A 190 9.70 -9.76 -5.61
N PRO A 191 8.62 -9.02 -5.89
CA PRO A 191 8.68 -7.55 -5.98
C PRO A 191 8.95 -6.88 -4.63
N LEU A 192 8.78 -7.58 -3.51
CA LEU A 192 8.96 -7.02 -2.17
C LEU A 192 10.44 -7.00 -1.74
N CYS A 193 11.34 -7.74 -2.40
CA CYS A 193 12.77 -7.76 -2.06
C CYS A 193 13.58 -6.58 -2.62
N MET A 194 12.91 -5.60 -3.24
CA MET A 194 13.56 -4.44 -3.83
C MET A 194 14.19 -3.53 -2.78
N SER A 195 15.47 -3.20 -2.95
CA SER A 195 16.13 -2.16 -2.16
C SER A 195 15.70 -0.74 -2.56
N PHE A 196 15.88 0.25 -1.69
CA PHE A 196 15.59 1.65 -1.98
C PHE A 196 16.75 2.55 -1.55
N CYS A 197 17.07 3.56 -2.35
CA CYS A 197 18.06 4.58 -1.99
C CYS A 197 17.53 5.44 -0.85
N THR A 198 18.43 5.86 0.04
CA THR A 198 18.15 6.80 1.12
C THR A 198 18.84 8.13 0.86
N VAL A 199 18.20 9.21 1.32
CA VAL A 199 18.79 10.55 1.37
C VAL A 199 18.53 11.17 2.73
N LYS A 200 19.44 12.04 3.18
CA LYS A 200 19.29 12.76 4.44
C LYS A 200 18.15 13.77 4.32
N HIS A 201 17.29 13.82 5.33
CA HIS A 201 16.32 14.91 5.44
C HIS A 201 17.03 16.15 5.99
N PRO A 202 16.84 17.36 5.42
CA PRO A 202 17.60 18.55 5.82
C PRO A 202 17.30 19.05 7.24
N CYS A 203 16.18 18.62 7.82
CA CYS A 203 15.70 19.09 9.13
C CYS A 203 15.20 17.97 10.06
N ARG A 204 15.39 16.70 9.68
CA ARG A 204 15.00 15.53 10.48
C ARG A 204 16.19 14.58 10.52
N GLU A 205 16.37 13.88 11.62
CA GLU A 205 17.46 12.90 11.76
C GLU A 205 17.21 11.65 10.89
N GLU A 206 15.96 11.40 10.55
CA GLU A 206 15.54 10.23 9.77
C GLU A 206 15.87 10.37 8.28
N ASP A 207 16.47 9.31 7.73
CA ASP A 207 16.71 9.19 6.29
C ASP A 207 15.42 8.89 5.53
N VAL A 208 15.23 9.59 4.40
CA VAL A 208 14.08 9.43 3.51
C VAL A 208 14.37 8.41 2.43
N LEU A 209 13.46 7.44 2.23
CA LEU A 209 13.52 6.54 1.08
C LEU A 209 13.06 7.24 -0.20
N LEU A 210 13.75 6.96 -1.29
CA LEU A 210 13.35 7.39 -2.63
C LEU A 210 12.59 6.28 -3.34
N ARG A 211 11.48 6.64 -4.00
CA ARG A 211 10.71 5.67 -4.80
C ARG A 211 11.52 5.27 -6.03
N LYS A 212 11.50 3.98 -6.38
CA LYS A 212 12.08 3.46 -7.64
C LYS A 212 11.23 3.80 -8.86
N ALA A 213 9.90 3.71 -8.74
CA ALA A 213 8.97 3.99 -9.82
C ALA A 213 8.23 5.33 -9.64
N CYS A 214 7.96 6.01 -10.75
CA CYS A 214 7.14 7.22 -10.75
C CYS A 214 5.66 6.85 -10.58
N CYS A 215 4.99 7.41 -9.57
CA CYS A 215 3.55 7.22 -9.37
C CYS A 215 2.66 8.09 -10.27
N LEU A 216 3.26 8.89 -11.16
CA LEU A 216 2.58 9.80 -12.10
C LEU A 216 1.81 10.98 -11.45
N ASN A 217 1.94 11.19 -10.14
CA ASN A 217 1.31 12.32 -9.44
C ASN A 217 1.73 13.70 -9.98
N TYR A 218 2.91 13.80 -10.61
CA TYR A 218 3.37 15.04 -11.25
C TYR A 218 2.48 15.49 -12.43
N LYS A 219 1.66 14.58 -12.97
CA LYS A 219 0.70 14.89 -14.04
C LYS A 219 -0.62 15.46 -13.51
N THR A 220 -0.80 15.57 -12.20
CA THR A 220 -1.98 16.20 -11.58
C THR A 220 -1.61 17.56 -10.99
N SER A 221 -2.61 18.33 -10.58
CA SER A 221 -2.45 19.63 -9.91
C SER A 221 -1.59 19.57 -8.63
N LYS A 222 -1.43 18.39 -8.02
CA LYS A 222 -0.62 18.21 -6.80
C LYS A 222 0.90 18.17 -7.05
N GLY A 223 1.33 17.94 -8.30
CA GLY A 223 2.74 17.90 -8.66
C GLY A 223 3.54 16.72 -8.05
N ALA A 224 4.88 16.78 -8.17
CA ALA A 224 5.77 15.76 -7.66
C ALA A 224 5.99 15.88 -6.13
N CYS A 225 6.07 14.74 -5.44
CA CYS A 225 6.47 14.67 -4.02
C CYS A 225 8.00 14.55 -3.86
N TYR A 226 8.54 14.88 -2.69
CA TYR A 226 9.99 14.81 -2.43
C TYR A 226 10.59 13.40 -2.58
N THR A 227 9.79 12.34 -2.45
CA THR A 227 10.23 10.95 -2.72
C THR A 227 10.21 10.55 -4.20
N CYS A 228 9.87 11.46 -5.11
CA CYS A 228 9.74 11.18 -6.53
C CYS A 228 11.11 10.92 -7.20
N PRO A 229 11.24 9.85 -8.03
CA PRO A 229 12.49 9.56 -8.73
C PRO A 229 12.82 10.54 -9.86
N ARG A 230 11.85 11.38 -10.26
CA ARG A 230 12.05 12.35 -11.35
C ARG A 230 12.70 13.66 -10.90
N LEU A 231 12.79 13.90 -9.60
CA LEU A 231 13.34 15.15 -9.09
C LEU A 231 14.87 15.13 -9.12
N THR A 232 15.47 16.25 -9.45
CA THR A 232 16.88 16.51 -9.16
C THR A 232 17.10 16.59 -7.64
N GLU A 233 18.36 16.59 -7.21
CA GLU A 233 18.69 16.79 -5.79
C GLU A 233 18.20 18.15 -5.27
N GLU A 234 18.41 19.22 -6.04
CA GLU A 234 17.98 20.57 -5.70
C GLU A 234 16.45 20.68 -5.57
N GLU A 235 15.70 20.20 -6.57
CA GLU A 235 14.24 20.21 -6.54
C GLU A 235 13.68 19.42 -5.35
N ARG A 236 14.33 18.30 -5.02
CA ARG A 236 13.97 17.46 -3.88
C ARG A 236 14.19 18.17 -2.56
N LEU A 237 15.34 18.81 -2.37
CA LEU A 237 15.65 19.58 -1.17
C LEU A 237 14.64 20.72 -0.97
N GLN A 238 14.25 21.40 -2.04
CA GLN A 238 13.22 22.43 -1.98
C GLN A 238 11.88 21.84 -1.53
N LYS A 239 11.43 20.73 -2.14
CA LYS A 239 10.19 20.05 -1.75
C LYS A 239 10.19 19.57 -0.30
N MET A 240 11.33 19.10 0.22
CA MET A 240 11.45 18.72 1.64
C MET A 240 11.25 19.93 2.56
N LYS A 241 11.88 21.06 2.23
CA LYS A 241 11.72 22.32 2.99
C LYS A 241 10.27 22.82 2.95
N ASP A 242 9.61 22.75 1.80
CA ASP A 242 8.21 23.17 1.66
C ASP A 242 7.27 22.30 2.50
N SER A 243 7.52 20.99 2.57
CA SER A 243 6.70 20.05 3.34
C SER A 243 6.76 20.21 4.86
N LEU A 244 7.70 21.02 5.37
CA LEU A 244 7.80 21.37 6.79
C LEU A 244 6.96 22.61 7.15
N ARG A 245 6.56 23.39 6.14
CA ARG A 245 5.83 24.66 6.30
C ARG A 245 4.32 24.51 6.16
N ALA A 246 3.86 23.34 5.73
CA ALA A 246 2.47 22.97 5.52
C ALA A 246 2.01 22.02 6.62
#